data_AF-A0A3Q2QGT3-F1
#
_entry.id   AF-A0A3Q2QGT3-F1
#
_cell.length_a   1.000
_cell.length_b   1.000
_cell.length_c   1.000
_cell.angle_alpha   90.00
_cell.angle_beta   90.00
_cell.angle_gamma   90.00
#
_symmetry.space_group_name_H-M   'P 1'
#
loop_
_entity.id
_entity.type
_entity.pdbx_description
1 polymer ?
#
loop_
_entity_poly.entity_id
_entity_poly.type
_entity_poly.pdbx_seq_one_letter_code
_entity_poly.pdbx_strand_id
1 'polypeptide(L)'
;MSLNWSSKEQKTSNQPAAAGQKRARNDAGNKVTVVLGAQWGDEGKGKVVDLLATEADVICRCQGGNNAGHTVVVDGKEYDFHLLPSGIINTKSISLIGNGVVIHLPGLFEEGDKNEKKGLKGWEKRLIVSDRAHLVFDFHQVVDGLQETERQAQEGKNIGTTKKGIGPAYSSKASRIGLRVCDLLGDFNDFSTRFKNLVHNYQSMYPSLAVDVDDQLKKLKAVGELLQTRGHEVGVTTGRKRRCGWLDLVILRYAHMINGFTAQVGWCWKVQRVHDPDVLKQNTAH
;
A
#
# COMPACT_ATOMS: atom_id res chain seq x y z
N MET A 1 -1.61 10.89 -87.76
CA MET A 1 -3.04 10.97 -87.38
C MET A 1 -3.44 9.54 -87.04
N SER A 2 -3.98 9.16 -85.90
CA SER A 2 -4.71 9.90 -84.87
C SER A 2 -4.78 8.99 -83.64
N LEU A 3 -4.84 9.64 -82.49
CA LEU A 3 -5.09 9.13 -81.14
C LEU A 3 -6.05 7.94 -81.06
N ASN A 4 -5.77 7.03 -80.12
CA ASN A 4 -6.83 6.50 -79.27
C ASN A 4 -6.33 6.32 -77.83
N TRP A 5 -6.94 7.13 -76.97
CA TRP A 5 -6.78 7.24 -75.53
C TRP A 5 -7.49 6.05 -74.88
N SER A 6 -6.73 5.16 -74.23
CA SER A 6 -7.28 4.01 -73.49
C SER A 6 -7.55 4.38 -72.03
N SER A 7 -8.69 3.92 -71.53
CA SER A 7 -9.31 4.21 -70.24
C SER A 7 -8.35 4.14 -69.04
N LYS A 8 -8.32 5.20 -68.22
CA LYS A 8 -7.81 5.15 -66.85
C LYS A 8 -8.75 4.31 -66.00
N GLU A 9 -8.43 3.03 -65.82
CA GLU A 9 -8.94 2.25 -64.69
C GLU A 9 -8.19 2.65 -63.41
N GLN A 10 -8.92 3.19 -62.44
CA GLN A 10 -8.49 3.29 -61.06
C GLN A 10 -8.28 1.87 -60.50
N LYS A 11 -7.03 1.42 -60.45
CA LYS A 11 -6.66 0.26 -59.62
C LYS A 11 -6.61 0.71 -58.17
N THR A 12 -7.67 0.42 -57.43
CA THR A 12 -7.67 0.35 -55.96
C THR A 12 -6.67 -0.70 -55.50
N SER A 13 -5.44 -0.29 -55.17
CA SER A 13 -4.49 -1.15 -54.45
C SER A 13 -4.83 -1.11 -52.96
N ASN A 14 -5.78 -1.93 -52.54
CA ASN A 14 -6.04 -2.18 -51.13
C ASN A 14 -4.95 -3.14 -50.62
N GLN A 15 -3.77 -2.61 -50.26
CA GLN A 15 -2.77 -3.37 -49.53
C GLN A 15 -3.25 -3.52 -48.08
N PRO A 16 -3.42 -4.74 -47.54
CA PRO A 16 -3.66 -4.88 -46.11
C PRO A 16 -2.42 -4.38 -45.38
N ALA A 17 -2.61 -3.36 -44.53
CA ALA A 17 -1.59 -2.88 -43.62
C ALA A 17 -0.98 -4.07 -42.88
N ALA A 18 0.35 -4.16 -42.89
CA ALA A 18 1.10 -5.20 -42.21
C ALA A 18 0.57 -5.34 -40.78
N ALA A 19 -0.07 -6.49 -40.49
CA ALA A 19 -0.50 -6.82 -39.15
C ALA A 19 0.73 -6.77 -38.26
N GLY A 20 0.79 -5.77 -37.38
CA GLY A 20 1.91 -5.59 -36.47
C GLY A 20 2.16 -6.90 -35.75
N GLN A 21 3.34 -7.49 -35.98
CA GLN A 21 3.77 -8.68 -35.26
C GLN A 21 3.69 -8.35 -33.77
N LYS A 22 2.69 -8.94 -33.08
CA LYS A 22 2.66 -8.92 -31.62
C LYS A 22 3.97 -9.56 -31.16
N ARG A 23 4.78 -8.81 -30.40
CA ARG A 23 5.98 -9.35 -29.73
C ARG A 23 5.61 -10.69 -29.11
N ALA A 24 6.39 -11.73 -29.40
CA ALA A 24 6.25 -13.02 -28.75
C ALA A 24 6.28 -12.81 -27.23
N ARG A 25 5.33 -13.43 -26.52
CA ARG A 25 5.35 -13.45 -25.06
C ARG A 25 6.59 -14.25 -24.64
N ASN A 26 7.54 -13.60 -23.97
CA ASN A 26 8.59 -14.32 -23.26
C ASN A 26 7.91 -15.05 -22.09
N ASP A 27 7.83 -16.38 -22.17
CA ASP A 27 7.27 -17.24 -21.11
C ASP A 27 8.20 -17.40 -19.90
N ALA A 28 9.38 -16.76 -19.93
CA ALA A 28 10.12 -16.43 -18.72
C ALA A 28 9.40 -15.28 -17.98
N GLY A 29 8.19 -15.55 -17.48
CA GLY A 29 7.38 -14.58 -16.77
C GLY A 29 8.12 -14.01 -15.55
N ASN A 30 7.85 -12.74 -15.23
CA ASN A 30 8.36 -12.11 -14.02
C ASN A 30 7.97 -12.97 -12.80
N LYS A 31 8.95 -13.31 -11.96
CA LYS A 31 8.71 -14.09 -10.75
C LYS A 31 8.16 -13.18 -9.65
N VAL A 32 7.05 -13.59 -9.04
CA VAL A 32 6.48 -12.91 -7.87
C VAL A 32 6.66 -13.82 -6.67
N THR A 33 7.43 -13.36 -5.69
CA THR A 33 7.62 -14.06 -4.42
C THR A 33 6.74 -13.40 -3.36
N VAL A 34 5.97 -14.20 -2.63
CA VAL A 34 5.05 -13.72 -1.58
C VAL A 34 5.47 -14.31 -0.24
N VAL A 35 5.63 -13.45 0.77
CA VAL A 35 5.87 -13.85 2.15
C VAL A 35 4.59 -13.66 2.95
N LEU A 36 4.01 -14.76 3.44
CA LEU A 36 2.77 -14.76 4.23
C LEU A 36 3.04 -15.30 5.64
N GLY A 37 2.24 -14.85 6.60
CA GLY A 37 2.26 -15.38 7.96
C GLY A 37 1.40 -16.62 8.00
N ALA A 38 1.91 -17.68 8.61
CA ALA A 38 1.18 -18.94 8.71
C ALA A 38 0.41 -19.08 10.03
N GLN A 39 0.59 -18.16 10.98
CA GLN A 39 0.02 -18.21 12.33
C GLN A 39 -0.69 -16.89 12.66
N TRP A 40 -0.70 -16.49 13.94
CA TRP A 40 -1.38 -15.29 14.46
C TRP A 40 -0.46 -14.07 14.59
N GLY A 41 0.43 -13.85 13.61
CA GLY A 41 1.34 -12.70 13.61
C GLY A 41 2.67 -12.96 14.31
N ASP A 42 3.58 -11.99 14.18
CA ASP A 42 4.94 -12.01 14.76
C ASP A 42 5.82 -13.23 14.46
N GLU A 43 5.57 -13.93 13.35
CA GLU A 43 6.37 -15.08 12.90
C GLU A 43 7.76 -14.68 12.36
N GLY A 44 8.13 -13.40 12.45
CA GLY A 44 9.38 -12.89 11.91
C GLY A 44 9.38 -12.70 10.39
N LYS A 45 8.21 -12.54 9.76
CA LYS A 45 8.04 -12.29 8.30
C LYS A 45 9.01 -11.24 7.76
N GLY A 46 9.20 -10.16 8.52
CA GLY A 46 10.06 -9.06 8.07
C GLY A 46 11.52 -9.49 7.86
N LYS A 47 12.05 -10.44 8.64
CA LYS A 47 13.41 -10.98 8.41
C LYS A 47 13.51 -11.78 7.11
N VAL A 48 12.47 -12.54 6.77
CA VAL A 48 12.39 -13.25 5.49
C VAL A 48 12.29 -12.26 4.34
N VAL A 49 11.47 -11.21 4.50
CA VAL A 49 11.37 -10.12 3.52
C VAL A 49 12.72 -9.41 3.36
N ASP A 50 13.45 -9.14 4.43
CA ASP A 50 14.77 -8.49 4.40
C ASP A 50 15.80 -9.33 3.62
N LEU A 51 15.86 -10.64 3.88
CA LEU A 51 16.71 -11.55 3.12
C LEU A 51 16.38 -11.51 1.62
N LEU A 52 15.10 -11.63 1.27
CA LEU A 52 14.63 -11.65 -0.11
C LEU A 52 14.71 -10.27 -0.80
N ALA A 53 14.68 -9.19 -0.03
CA ALA A 53 14.77 -7.82 -0.52
C ALA A 53 16.10 -7.52 -1.22
N THR A 54 17.15 -8.26 -0.89
CA THR A 54 18.49 -8.08 -1.48
C THR A 54 18.49 -8.32 -2.99
N GLU A 55 17.67 -9.27 -3.46
CA GLU A 55 17.62 -9.70 -4.86
C GLU A 55 16.38 -9.18 -5.61
N ALA A 56 15.45 -8.53 -4.90
CA ALA A 56 14.18 -8.08 -5.48
C ALA A 56 14.30 -6.70 -6.12
N ASP A 57 13.81 -6.55 -7.36
CA ASP A 57 13.69 -5.24 -8.01
C ASP A 57 12.56 -4.40 -7.41
N VAL A 58 11.48 -5.05 -6.98
CA VAL A 58 10.27 -4.40 -6.46
C VAL A 58 9.81 -5.10 -5.19
N ILE A 59 9.56 -4.31 -4.15
CA ILE A 59 9.15 -4.79 -2.83
C ILE A 59 7.84 -4.11 -2.51
N CYS A 60 6.77 -4.89 -2.36
CA CYS A 60 5.43 -4.35 -2.22
C CYS A 60 4.78 -4.76 -0.90
N ARG A 61 3.99 -3.83 -0.35
CA ARG A 61 3.04 -4.12 0.70
C ARG A 61 1.63 -4.08 0.12
N CYS A 62 0.91 -5.18 0.22
CA CYS A 62 -0.39 -5.32 -0.40
C CYS A 62 -1.57 -5.04 0.55
N GLN A 63 -1.41 -5.21 1.87
CA GLN A 63 -2.50 -5.11 2.86
C GLN A 63 -2.00 -4.56 4.20
N GLY A 64 -2.95 -4.28 5.10
CA GLY A 64 -2.68 -3.82 6.47
C GLY A 64 -2.58 -2.30 6.56
N GLY A 65 -1.86 -1.83 7.57
CA GLY A 65 -1.52 -0.42 7.79
C GLY A 65 -0.31 -0.31 8.69
N ASN A 66 -0.23 0.73 9.53
CA ASN A 66 0.87 0.94 10.48
C ASN A 66 0.71 0.12 11.79
N ASN A 67 0.11 -1.07 11.71
CA ASN A 67 -0.20 -1.93 12.86
C ASN A 67 0.90 -2.95 13.20
N ALA A 68 1.76 -3.29 12.26
CA ALA A 68 2.86 -4.22 12.47
C ALA A 68 4.18 -3.48 12.23
N GLY A 69 5.02 -3.43 13.27
CA GLY A 69 6.38 -2.90 13.21
C GLY A 69 7.38 -3.97 12.81
N HIS A 70 8.37 -3.59 12.02
CA HIS A 70 9.51 -4.42 11.69
C HIS A 70 10.79 -3.60 11.80
N THR A 71 11.64 -3.99 12.74
CA THR A 71 12.97 -3.39 12.92
C THR A 71 14.00 -4.18 12.11
N VAL A 72 14.79 -3.46 11.31
CA VAL A 72 15.91 -4.00 10.53
C VAL A 72 17.19 -3.33 11.00
N VAL A 73 18.27 -4.10 11.14
CA VAL A 73 19.58 -3.58 11.53
C VAL A 73 20.55 -3.72 10.37
N VAL A 74 21.07 -2.60 9.87
CA VAL A 74 22.06 -2.56 8.77
C VAL A 74 23.24 -1.71 9.19
N ASP A 75 24.45 -2.25 9.06
CA ASP A 75 25.71 -1.57 9.43
C ASP A 75 25.69 -0.97 10.85
N GLY A 76 25.09 -1.70 11.80
CA GLY A 76 24.97 -1.27 13.21
C GLY A 76 23.91 -0.19 13.47
N LYS A 77 23.09 0.16 12.47
CA LYS A 77 21.99 1.13 12.60
C LYS A 77 20.64 0.43 12.56
N GLU A 78 19.80 0.74 13.55
CA GLU A 78 18.46 0.17 13.66
C GLU A 78 17.41 1.05 12.98
N TYR A 79 16.72 0.53 11.97
CA TYR A 79 15.64 1.19 11.26
C TYR A 79 14.30 0.55 11.65
N ASP A 80 13.31 1.38 11.95
CA ASP A 80 11.99 0.91 12.40
C ASP A 80 10.95 1.21 11.34
N PHE A 81 10.40 0.16 10.73
CA PHE A 81 9.41 0.28 9.67
C PHE A 81 8.04 -0.14 10.17
N HIS A 82 7.02 0.67 9.88
CA HIS A 82 5.63 0.36 10.21
C HIS A 82 4.79 0.33 8.96
N LEU A 83 4.82 1.40 8.16
CA LEU A 83 4.08 1.54 6.91
C LEU A 83 4.98 1.32 5.69
N LEU A 84 6.22 1.79 5.76
CA LEU A 84 7.20 1.60 4.70
C LEU A 84 7.54 0.09 4.57
N PRO A 85 7.63 -0.45 3.35
CA PRO A 85 8.18 -1.78 3.15
C PRO A 85 9.62 -1.84 3.68
N SER A 86 9.96 -2.86 4.47
CA SER A 86 11.29 -2.98 5.10
C SER A 86 12.44 -3.03 4.10
N GLY A 87 12.18 -3.55 2.90
CA GLY A 87 13.12 -3.56 1.79
C GLY A 87 13.47 -2.19 1.21
N ILE A 88 12.88 -1.09 1.71
CA ILE A 88 13.27 0.27 1.36
C ILE A 88 14.71 0.60 1.77
N ILE A 89 15.41 -0.28 2.51
CA ILE A 89 16.84 -0.13 2.75
C ILE A 89 17.64 -0.39 1.46
N ASN A 90 17.19 -1.32 0.60
CA ASN A 90 17.86 -1.58 -0.67
C ASN A 90 17.70 -0.38 -1.61
N THR A 91 18.82 0.27 -1.95
CA THR A 91 18.84 1.47 -2.80
C THR A 91 18.51 1.19 -4.26
N LYS A 92 18.63 -0.08 -4.69
CA LYS A 92 18.32 -0.51 -6.06
C LYS A 92 16.85 -0.87 -6.24
N SER A 93 16.16 -1.22 -5.16
CA SER A 93 14.77 -1.69 -5.21
C SER A 93 13.76 -0.54 -5.12
N ILE A 94 12.64 -0.72 -5.80
CA ILE A 94 11.47 0.16 -5.68
C ILE A 94 10.55 -0.40 -4.60
N SER A 95 10.14 0.46 -3.67
CA SER A 95 9.16 0.13 -2.62
C SER A 95 7.77 0.58 -3.06
N LEU A 96 6.78 -0.31 -3.00
CA LEU A 96 5.40 -0.03 -3.42
C LEU A 96 4.42 -0.24 -2.27
N ILE A 97 3.56 0.75 -2.02
CA ILE A 97 2.38 0.61 -1.17
C ILE A 97 1.16 0.37 -2.08
N GLY A 98 0.60 -0.83 -1.99
CA GLY A 98 -0.54 -1.27 -2.80
C GLY A 98 -1.87 -0.68 -2.34
N ASN A 99 -2.87 -0.78 -3.22
CA ASN A 99 -4.23 -0.29 -3.01
C ASN A 99 -5.01 -0.97 -1.86
N GLY A 100 -4.56 -2.16 -1.43
CA GLY A 100 -5.17 -2.86 -0.31
C GLY A 100 -4.87 -2.20 1.04
N VAL A 101 -3.76 -1.47 1.14
CA VAL A 101 -3.27 -0.82 2.36
C VAL A 101 -4.14 0.38 2.76
N VAL A 102 -4.27 0.60 4.07
CA VAL A 102 -4.79 1.84 4.66
C VAL A 102 -3.60 2.67 5.17
N ILE A 103 -3.52 3.93 4.75
CA ILE A 103 -2.35 4.79 4.93
C ILE A 103 -2.71 5.97 5.83
N HIS A 104 -2.01 6.10 6.96
CA HIS A 104 -1.99 7.35 7.73
C HIS A 104 -0.85 8.22 7.19
N LEU A 105 -1.18 9.26 6.43
CA LEU A 105 -0.16 10.07 5.75
C LEU A 105 0.80 10.80 6.71
N PRO A 106 0.35 11.44 7.81
CA PRO A 106 1.27 12.04 8.76
C PRO A 106 2.25 11.02 9.34
N GLY A 107 1.74 9.85 9.76
CA GLY A 107 2.56 8.76 10.27
C GLY A 107 3.57 8.22 9.25
N LEU A 108 3.22 8.17 7.96
CA LEU A 108 4.13 7.77 6.89
C LEU A 108 5.34 8.72 6.78
N PHE A 109 5.08 10.03 6.77
CA PHE A 109 6.14 11.03 6.68
C PHE A 109 6.98 11.09 7.95
N GLU A 110 6.36 11.00 9.13
CA GLU A 110 7.09 10.93 10.40
C GLU A 110 8.02 9.71 10.47
N GLU A 111 7.56 8.55 9.99
CA GLU A 111 8.38 7.33 9.89
C GLU A 111 9.55 7.52 8.94
N GLY A 112 9.30 8.09 7.75
CA GLY A 112 10.33 8.40 6.76
C GLY A 112 11.38 9.36 7.31
N ASP A 113 10.96 10.49 7.87
CA ASP A 113 11.85 11.51 8.43
C ASP A 113 12.67 10.97 9.63
N LYS A 114 12.09 10.10 10.47
CA LYS A 114 12.81 9.42 11.56
C LYS A 114 13.91 8.51 11.02
N ASN A 115 13.61 7.69 10.01
CA ASN A 115 14.59 6.77 9.42
C ASN A 115 15.62 7.51 8.56
N GLU A 116 15.26 8.62 7.94
CA GLU A 116 16.19 9.47 7.20
C GLU A 116 17.27 10.06 8.11
N LYS A 117 16.92 10.52 9.32
CA LYS A 117 17.87 10.97 10.34
C LYS A 117 18.86 9.89 10.76
N LYS A 118 18.46 8.61 10.72
CA LYS A 118 19.34 7.46 11.00
C LYS A 118 20.25 7.12 9.80
N GLY A 119 19.88 7.55 8.59
CA GLY A 119 20.70 7.43 7.39
C GLY A 119 19.98 6.87 6.16
N LEU A 120 18.66 6.66 6.21
CA LEU A 120 17.86 6.18 5.08
C LEU A 120 17.67 7.31 4.05
N LYS A 121 18.70 7.61 3.27
CA LYS A 121 18.66 8.70 2.28
C LYS A 121 17.86 8.31 1.04
N GLY A 122 17.15 9.29 0.47
CA GLY A 122 16.48 9.15 -0.83
C GLY A 122 15.38 8.07 -0.86
N TRP A 123 14.73 7.81 0.28
CA TRP A 123 13.60 6.88 0.37
C TRP A 123 12.39 7.36 -0.45
N GLU A 124 12.16 8.68 -0.49
CA GLU A 124 11.07 9.31 -1.23
C GLU A 124 11.08 9.00 -2.72
N LYS A 125 12.28 8.95 -3.33
CA LYS A 125 12.46 8.65 -4.75
C LYS A 125 12.20 7.19 -5.10
N ARG A 126 12.19 6.31 -4.09
CA ARG A 126 12.06 4.86 -4.23
C ARG A 126 10.70 4.36 -3.77
N LEU A 127 9.92 5.21 -3.10
CA LEU A 127 8.59 4.87 -2.61
C LEU A 127 7.53 5.28 -3.63
N ILE A 128 6.72 4.32 -4.05
CA ILE A 128 5.52 4.53 -4.86
C ILE A 128 4.31 4.21 -4.00
N VAL A 129 3.34 5.12 -3.98
CA VAL A 129 2.08 4.94 -3.24
C VAL A 129 0.93 4.81 -4.24
N SER A 130 0.13 3.74 -4.10
CA SER A 130 -1.07 3.60 -4.92
C SER A 130 -2.08 4.70 -4.59
N ASP A 131 -2.55 5.36 -5.64
CA ASP A 131 -3.64 6.34 -5.61
C ASP A 131 -4.96 5.76 -5.06
N ARG A 132 -5.20 4.45 -5.22
CA ARG A 132 -6.37 3.73 -4.68
C ARG A 132 -6.25 3.34 -3.20
N ALA A 133 -5.10 3.53 -2.57
CA ALA A 133 -4.95 3.25 -1.15
C ALA A 133 -5.90 4.14 -0.33
N HIS A 134 -6.50 3.57 0.71
CA HIS A 134 -7.44 4.31 1.56
C HIS A 134 -6.68 5.11 2.62
N LEU A 135 -7.22 6.26 2.99
CA LEU A 135 -6.65 7.14 4.00
C LEU A 135 -7.17 6.78 5.39
N VAL A 136 -6.25 6.70 6.34
CA VAL A 136 -6.54 6.70 7.76
C VAL A 136 -6.46 8.15 8.23
N PHE A 137 -7.52 8.65 8.86
CA PHE A 137 -7.58 9.99 9.44
C PHE A 137 -7.38 9.93 10.96
N ASP A 138 -7.04 11.05 11.58
CA ASP A 138 -6.79 11.12 13.02
C ASP A 138 -8.04 10.71 13.82
N PHE A 139 -9.23 11.11 13.38
CA PHE A 139 -10.48 10.71 14.03
C PHE A 139 -10.72 9.19 13.94
N HIS A 140 -10.21 8.48 12.92
CA HIS A 140 -10.29 7.01 12.90
C HIS A 140 -9.51 6.40 14.07
N GLN A 141 -8.37 6.98 14.45
CA GLN A 141 -7.58 6.52 15.59
C GLN A 141 -8.30 6.75 16.91
N VAL A 142 -8.94 7.92 17.05
CA VAL A 142 -9.76 8.24 18.22
C VAL A 142 -10.94 7.27 18.34
N VAL A 143 -11.67 7.03 17.25
CA VAL A 143 -12.79 6.09 17.21
C VAL A 143 -12.37 4.66 17.55
N ASP A 144 -11.21 4.21 17.07
CA ASP A 144 -10.65 2.89 17.42
C ASP A 144 -10.40 2.77 18.93
N GLY A 145 -9.90 3.83 19.57
CA GLY A 145 -9.73 3.89 21.02
C GLY A 145 -11.04 3.94 21.80
N LEU A 146 -12.06 4.64 21.28
CA LEU A 146 -13.39 4.70 21.88
C LEU A 146 -14.09 3.34 21.83
N GLN A 147 -14.07 2.67 20.67
CA GLN A 147 -14.65 1.33 20.49
C GLN A 147 -14.08 0.30 21.48
N GLU A 148 -12.77 0.37 21.76
CA GLU A 148 -12.14 -0.53 22.74
C GLU A 148 -12.62 -0.23 24.18
N THR A 149 -12.77 1.05 24.52
CA THR A 149 -13.23 1.47 25.86
C THR A 149 -14.70 1.09 26.08
N GLU A 150 -15.55 1.29 25.07
CA GLU A 150 -16.96 0.88 25.10
C GLU A 150 -17.10 -0.63 25.22
N ARG A 151 -16.31 -1.40 24.46
CA ARG A 151 -16.32 -2.86 24.54
C ARG A 151 -15.84 -3.35 25.90
N GLN A 152 -14.82 -2.72 26.49
CA GLN A 152 -14.38 -3.04 27.84
C GLN A 152 -15.51 -2.85 28.86
N ALA A 153 -16.26 -1.75 28.74
CA ALA A 153 -17.37 -1.44 29.64
C ALA A 153 -18.55 -2.41 29.49
N GLN A 154 -18.82 -2.88 28.27
CA GLN A 154 -19.95 -3.77 27.98
C GLN A 154 -19.64 -5.26 28.21
N GLU A 155 -18.49 -5.73 27.72
CA GLU A 155 -18.15 -7.15 27.66
C GLU A 155 -17.05 -7.54 28.67
N GLY A 156 -16.46 -6.57 29.38
CA GLY A 156 -15.35 -6.79 30.32
C GLY A 156 -14.05 -7.26 29.66
N LYS A 157 -13.97 -7.25 28.33
CA LYS A 157 -12.85 -7.75 27.54
C LYS A 157 -12.46 -6.75 26.46
N ASN A 158 -11.16 -6.61 26.25
CA ASN A 158 -10.59 -5.78 25.19
C ASN A 158 -10.16 -6.69 24.04
N ILE A 159 -10.24 -6.20 22.80
CA ILE A 159 -9.71 -6.93 21.63
C ILE A 159 -8.17 -6.87 21.64
N GLY A 160 -7.61 -5.77 22.14
CA GLY A 160 -6.20 -5.44 22.01
C GLY A 160 -5.91 -4.69 20.70
N THR A 161 -6.76 -3.74 20.30
CA THR A 161 -6.50 -2.96 19.07
C THR A 161 -5.24 -2.11 19.21
N THR A 162 -4.55 -1.84 18.10
CA THR A 162 -3.36 -0.98 18.11
C THR A 162 -3.71 0.50 18.27
N LYS A 163 -5.01 0.85 18.32
CA LYS A 163 -5.55 2.22 18.38
C LYS A 163 -5.00 3.12 17.26
N LYS A 164 -4.67 2.50 16.12
CA LYS A 164 -4.14 3.18 14.93
C LYS A 164 -5.21 3.48 13.89
N GLY A 165 -6.48 3.19 14.17
CA GLY A 165 -7.58 3.51 13.27
C GLY A 165 -7.71 2.56 12.07
N ILE A 166 -7.07 1.40 12.13
CA ILE A 166 -7.07 0.42 11.03
C ILE A 166 -8.48 -0.17 10.83
N GLY A 167 -9.12 -0.61 11.93
CA GLY A 167 -10.48 -1.14 11.91
C GLY A 167 -11.48 -0.14 11.34
N PRO A 168 -11.59 1.08 11.91
CA PRO A 168 -12.47 2.12 11.39
C PRO A 168 -12.19 2.49 9.93
N ALA A 169 -10.93 2.56 9.50
CA ALA A 169 -10.59 2.85 8.11
C ALA A 169 -11.04 1.72 7.14
N TYR A 170 -10.84 0.45 7.50
CA TYR A 170 -11.35 -0.67 6.71
C TYR A 170 -12.89 -0.73 6.72
N SER A 171 -13.54 -0.34 7.82
CA SER A 171 -15.00 -0.21 7.90
C SER A 171 -15.53 0.86 6.93
N SER A 172 -14.88 2.02 6.89
CA SER A 172 -15.17 3.08 5.92
C SER A 172 -14.96 2.63 4.47
N LYS A 173 -13.92 1.83 4.21
CA LYS A 173 -13.65 1.19 2.91
C LYS A 173 -14.76 0.21 2.53
N ALA A 174 -15.17 -0.68 3.44
CA ALA A 174 -16.25 -1.63 3.20
C ALA A 174 -17.60 -0.93 2.95
N SER A 175 -17.85 0.16 3.69
CA SER A 175 -19.05 0.98 3.57
C SER A 175 -19.02 1.91 2.34
N ARG A 176 -17.92 1.95 1.58
CA ARG A 176 -17.73 2.81 0.39
C ARG A 176 -17.84 4.31 0.66
N ILE A 177 -17.74 4.72 1.93
CA ILE A 177 -17.71 6.13 2.37
C ILE A 177 -16.29 6.64 2.60
N GLY A 178 -15.30 5.74 2.61
CA GLY A 178 -13.90 6.07 2.81
C GLY A 178 -13.30 6.94 1.70
N LEU A 179 -12.25 7.66 2.06
CA LEU A 179 -11.47 8.51 1.16
C LEU A 179 -10.14 7.85 0.82
N ARG A 180 -9.66 8.10 -0.40
CA ARG A 180 -8.43 7.52 -0.95
C ARG A 180 -7.41 8.59 -1.28
N VAL A 181 -6.17 8.18 -1.54
CA VAL A 181 -5.09 9.07 -1.97
C VAL A 181 -5.47 9.85 -3.24
N CYS A 182 -6.12 9.19 -4.21
CA CYS A 182 -6.59 9.84 -5.44
C CYS A 182 -7.61 10.95 -5.17
N ASP A 183 -8.45 10.78 -4.13
CA ASP A 183 -9.45 11.78 -3.77
C ASP A 183 -8.77 13.02 -3.18
N LEU A 184 -7.71 12.84 -2.37
CA LEU A 184 -6.91 13.93 -1.80
C LEU A 184 -6.11 14.70 -2.87
N LEU A 185 -5.54 13.99 -3.85
CA LEU A 185 -4.74 14.58 -4.92
C LEU A 185 -5.57 15.18 -6.07
N GLY A 186 -6.88 14.91 -6.07
CA GLY A 186 -7.83 15.36 -7.09
C GLY A 186 -8.36 16.77 -6.83
N ASP A 187 -9.69 16.93 -6.83
CA ASP A 187 -10.34 18.19 -6.49
C ASP A 187 -10.47 18.30 -4.97
N PHE A 188 -9.75 19.25 -4.38
CA PHE A 188 -9.74 19.46 -2.94
C PHE A 188 -11.12 19.93 -2.40
N ASN A 189 -11.97 20.55 -3.22
CA ASN A 189 -13.31 20.96 -2.81
C ASN A 189 -14.25 19.75 -2.66
N ASP A 190 -14.20 18.82 -3.62
CA ASP A 190 -14.92 17.54 -3.53
C ASP A 190 -14.42 16.72 -2.33
N PHE A 191 -13.10 16.62 -2.18
CA PHE A 191 -12.47 15.97 -1.02
C PHE A 191 -12.96 16.56 0.30
N SER A 192 -12.97 17.89 0.42
CA SER A 192 -13.42 18.58 1.65
C SER A 192 -14.88 18.31 1.96
N THR A 193 -15.74 18.28 0.95
CA THR A 193 -17.17 17.95 1.09
C THR A 193 -17.35 16.51 1.58
N ARG A 194 -16.67 15.55 0.94
CA ARG A 194 -16.76 14.15 1.32
C ARG A 194 -16.14 13.88 2.70
N PHE A 195 -15.07 14.58 3.06
CA PHE A 195 -14.46 14.52 4.39
C PHE A 195 -15.40 15.03 5.47
N LYS A 196 -16.07 16.17 5.25
CA LYS A 196 -17.10 16.71 6.15
C LYS A 196 -18.24 15.71 6.37
N ASN A 197 -18.74 15.10 5.30
CA ASN A 197 -19.79 14.09 5.39
C ASN A 197 -19.33 12.85 6.17
N LEU A 198 -18.09 12.41 5.95
CA LEU A 198 -17.50 11.29 6.69
C LEU A 198 -17.39 11.60 8.18
N VAL A 199 -16.87 12.78 8.55
CA VAL A 199 -16.78 13.21 9.95
C VAL A 199 -18.17 13.29 10.58
N HIS A 200 -19.16 13.86 9.89
CA HIS A 200 -20.53 13.95 10.39
C HIS A 200 -21.14 12.56 10.67
N ASN A 201 -20.92 11.59 9.79
CA ASN A 201 -21.35 10.20 10.01
C ASN A 201 -20.72 9.62 11.28
N TYR A 202 -19.41 9.82 11.49
CA TYR A 202 -18.72 9.35 12.68
C TYR A 202 -19.16 10.07 13.95
N GLN A 203 -19.41 11.39 13.91
CA GLN A 203 -19.92 12.15 15.05
C GLN A 203 -21.34 11.72 15.45
N SER A 204 -22.16 11.33 14.46
CA SER A 204 -23.50 10.79 14.72
C SER A 204 -23.46 9.43 15.42
N MET A 205 -22.46 8.60 15.08
CA MET A 205 -22.24 7.30 15.74
C MET A 205 -21.55 7.44 17.10
N TYR A 206 -20.66 8.42 17.25
CA TYR A 206 -19.83 8.66 18.44
C TYR A 206 -19.98 10.12 18.90
N PRO A 207 -20.99 10.44 19.74
CA PRO A 207 -21.24 11.82 20.19
C PRO A 207 -20.08 12.46 20.96
N SER A 208 -19.19 11.64 21.54
CA SER A 208 -17.98 12.08 22.24
C SER A 208 -16.82 12.47 21.30
N LEU A 209 -16.97 12.22 19.99
CA LEU A 209 -15.93 12.51 19.00
C LEU A 209 -15.91 14.00 18.64
N ALA A 210 -14.98 14.74 19.25
CA ALA A 210 -14.67 16.10 18.85
C ALA A 210 -13.63 16.11 17.72
N VAL A 211 -13.97 16.70 16.58
CA VAL A 211 -13.05 16.88 15.44
C VAL A 211 -13.09 18.33 14.99
N ASP A 212 -11.94 18.99 15.00
CA ASP A 212 -11.77 20.27 14.32
C ASP A 212 -11.57 20.00 12.82
N VAL A 213 -12.65 20.13 12.06
CA VAL A 213 -12.67 19.82 10.62
C VAL A 213 -11.76 20.76 9.84
N ASP A 214 -11.71 22.04 10.19
CA ASP A 214 -10.99 23.05 9.42
C ASP A 214 -9.47 22.91 9.64
N ASP A 215 -9.03 22.66 10.88
CA ASP A 215 -7.63 22.34 11.17
C ASP A 215 -7.18 21.04 10.49
N GLN A 216 -8.02 20.00 10.53
CA GLN A 216 -7.72 18.72 9.88
C GLN A 216 -7.63 18.85 8.36
N LEU A 217 -8.54 19.58 7.72
CA LEU A 217 -8.48 19.85 6.28
C LEU A 217 -7.22 20.64 5.92
N LYS A 218 -6.84 21.64 6.72
CA LYS A 218 -5.61 22.41 6.52
C LYS A 218 -4.36 21.52 6.58
N LYS A 219 -4.29 20.63 7.57
CA LYS A 219 -3.20 19.64 7.71
C LYS A 219 -3.18 18.67 6.53
N LEU A 220 -4.32 18.11 6.15
CA LEU A 220 -4.43 17.17 5.02
C LEU A 220 -4.03 17.81 3.70
N LYS A 221 -4.38 19.09 3.49
CA LYS A 221 -3.94 19.85 2.32
C LYS A 221 -2.43 19.98 2.25
N ALA A 222 -1.80 20.41 3.35
CA ALA A 222 -0.35 20.54 3.42
C ALA A 222 0.36 19.20 3.18
N VAL A 223 -0.17 18.10 3.74
CA VAL A 223 0.35 16.75 3.54
C VAL A 223 0.15 16.25 2.11
N GLY A 224 -0.98 16.58 1.48
CA GLY A 224 -1.23 16.28 0.06
C GLY A 224 -0.27 17.03 -0.88
N GLU A 225 0.02 18.30 -0.59
CA GLU A 225 1.04 19.09 -1.31
C GLU A 225 2.45 18.53 -1.09
N LEU A 226 2.75 18.08 0.13
CA LEU A 226 4.01 17.41 0.45
C LEU A 226 4.15 16.09 -0.35
N LEU A 227 3.09 15.30 -0.42
CA LEU A 227 3.05 14.05 -1.21
C LEU A 227 3.29 14.32 -2.70
N GLN A 228 2.71 15.38 -3.25
CA GLN A 228 2.95 15.78 -4.64
C GLN A 228 4.40 16.22 -4.88
N THR A 229 4.95 16.99 -3.94
CA THR A 229 6.30 17.57 -4.06
C THR A 229 7.37 16.49 -3.91
N ARG A 230 7.29 15.69 -2.85
CA ARG A 230 8.25 14.60 -2.56
C ARG A 230 8.06 13.41 -3.49
N GLY A 231 6.83 13.14 -3.94
CA GLY A 231 6.52 12.10 -4.93
C GLY A 231 6.91 12.45 -6.37
N HIS A 232 7.47 13.65 -6.61
CA HIS A 232 7.85 14.13 -7.94
C HIS A 232 6.67 14.11 -8.96
N GLU A 233 5.44 14.32 -8.50
CA GLU A 233 4.20 14.26 -9.31
C GLU A 233 3.93 15.58 -10.07
N VAL A 234 4.99 16.25 -10.52
CA VAL A 234 4.94 17.51 -11.29
C VAL A 234 5.45 17.25 -12.70
N GLY A 235 4.70 17.67 -13.71
CA GLY A 235 5.10 17.49 -15.11
C GLY A 235 6.42 18.20 -15.44
N VAL A 236 7.44 17.43 -15.80
CA VAL A 236 8.83 17.87 -16.04
C VAL A 236 8.96 19.00 -17.09
N THR A 237 7.99 19.13 -18.00
CA THR A 237 8.02 20.11 -19.11
C THR A 237 6.97 21.22 -18.99
N THR A 238 5.92 21.03 -18.18
CA THR A 238 4.76 21.94 -18.14
C THR A 238 4.41 22.45 -16.75
N GLY A 239 5.04 21.96 -15.68
CA GLY A 239 4.76 22.35 -14.29
C GLY A 239 3.35 22.00 -13.79
N ARG A 240 2.51 21.37 -14.61
CA ARG A 240 1.16 20.94 -14.20
C ARG A 240 1.24 19.72 -13.28
N LYS A 241 0.45 19.77 -12.20
CA LYS A 241 0.19 18.62 -11.31
C LYS A 241 -0.33 17.45 -12.14
N ARG A 242 0.33 16.29 -12.06
CA ARG A 242 -0.12 15.09 -12.77
C ARG A 242 -1.16 14.37 -11.92
N ARG A 243 -2.20 13.85 -12.58
CA ARG A 243 -3.07 12.84 -11.98
C ARG A 243 -2.37 11.50 -12.15
N CYS A 244 -2.10 10.80 -11.05
CA CYS A 244 -1.54 9.46 -11.10
C CYS A 244 -2.53 8.53 -11.85
N GLY A 245 -2.01 7.74 -12.78
CA GLY A 245 -2.75 6.73 -13.54
C GLY A 245 -2.30 5.31 -13.16
N TRP A 246 -3.15 4.34 -13.50
CA TRP A 246 -3.09 2.93 -13.08
C TRP A 246 -1.72 2.23 -13.20
N LEU A 247 -1.31 1.53 -12.14
CA LEU A 247 -0.72 0.18 -12.29
C LEU A 247 -1.90 -0.81 -12.33
N ASP A 248 -2.10 -1.47 -13.48
CA ASP A 248 -3.22 -2.37 -13.73
C ASP A 248 -3.05 -3.70 -12.98
N LEU A 249 -3.97 -3.97 -12.04
CA LEU A 249 -3.98 -5.10 -11.12
C LEU A 249 -4.75 -6.33 -11.64
N VAL A 250 -5.14 -6.38 -12.92
CA VAL A 250 -5.71 -7.62 -13.51
C VAL A 250 -4.77 -8.82 -13.32
N ILE A 251 -3.45 -8.61 -13.17
CA ILE A 251 -2.46 -9.65 -12.85
C ILE A 251 -2.50 -10.11 -11.38
N LEU A 252 -2.80 -9.23 -10.42
CA LEU A 252 -2.83 -9.57 -8.99
C LEU A 252 -4.13 -10.30 -8.59
N ARG A 253 -5.21 -10.08 -9.35
CA ARG A 253 -6.46 -10.85 -9.23
C ARG A 253 -6.27 -12.32 -9.65
N TYR A 254 -5.32 -12.62 -10.54
CA TYR A 254 -4.93 -13.99 -10.92
C TYR A 254 -4.04 -14.66 -9.86
N ALA A 255 -3.11 -13.92 -9.24
CA ALA A 255 -2.26 -14.43 -8.15
C ALA A 255 -3.08 -14.82 -6.90
N HIS A 256 -4.17 -14.10 -6.60
CA HIS A 256 -5.05 -14.40 -5.48
C HIS A 256 -5.89 -15.68 -5.67
N MET A 257 -6.14 -16.11 -6.91
CA MET A 257 -6.92 -17.33 -7.20
C MET A 257 -6.10 -18.63 -7.10
N ILE A 258 -4.75 -18.56 -7.01
CA ILE A 258 -3.83 -19.72 -7.14
C ILE A 258 -2.82 -19.79 -5.97
N ASN A 259 -3.19 -19.49 -4.73
CA ASN A 259 -2.25 -19.52 -3.58
C ASN A 259 -1.84 -20.93 -3.11
N GLY A 260 -1.75 -21.91 -4.00
CA GLY A 260 -1.08 -23.19 -3.73
C GLY A 260 0.37 -22.91 -3.31
N PHE A 261 0.65 -23.04 -2.01
CA PHE A 261 1.96 -22.74 -1.43
C PHE A 261 3.06 -23.54 -2.15
N THR A 262 4.04 -22.84 -2.70
CA THR A 262 5.17 -23.46 -3.41
C THR A 262 6.33 -23.82 -2.49
N ALA A 263 6.45 -23.15 -1.34
CA ALA A 263 7.43 -23.45 -0.30
C ALA A 263 6.97 -22.91 1.06
N GLN A 264 7.23 -23.66 2.13
CA GLN A 264 7.11 -23.19 3.52
C GLN A 264 8.51 -22.92 4.07
N VAL A 265 8.72 -21.71 4.57
CA VAL A 265 9.95 -21.36 5.30
C VAL A 265 9.61 -21.31 6.77
N GLY A 266 9.83 -22.43 7.46
CA GLY A 266 9.68 -22.53 8.91
C GLY A 266 10.92 -22.00 9.63
N TRP A 267 10.95 -20.72 9.98
CA TRP A 267 11.91 -20.21 10.96
C TRP A 267 11.30 -20.41 12.35
N CYS A 268 11.76 -21.43 13.08
CA CYS A 268 11.33 -21.64 14.46
C CYS A 268 12.04 -20.63 15.38
N TRP A 269 11.44 -19.45 15.52
CA TRP A 269 12.00 -18.29 16.23
C TRP A 269 12.11 -18.46 17.76
N LYS A 270 11.89 -19.67 18.29
CA LYS A 270 11.95 -19.98 19.73
C LYS A 270 12.62 -21.31 20.09
N VAL A 271 13.33 -21.99 19.19
CA VAL A 271 14.06 -23.24 19.59
C VAL A 271 15.19 -22.95 20.57
N GLN A 272 15.86 -21.80 20.47
CA GLN A 272 16.91 -21.42 21.42
C GLN A 272 16.42 -21.19 22.86
N ARG A 273 15.10 -21.19 23.10
CA ARG A 273 14.52 -21.08 24.45
C ARG A 273 14.01 -22.41 25.02
N VAL A 274 14.12 -23.50 24.27
CA VAL A 274 13.72 -24.85 24.69
C VAL A 274 15.01 -25.65 24.87
N HIS A 275 15.56 -25.62 26.09
CA HIS A 275 16.75 -26.40 26.46
C HIS A 275 16.42 -27.86 26.81
N ASP A 276 15.14 -28.24 26.79
CA ASP A 276 14.68 -29.57 27.20
C ASP A 276 13.79 -30.20 26.10
N PRO A 277 14.31 -31.17 25.33
CA PRO A 277 13.59 -31.80 24.21
C PRO A 277 12.42 -32.70 24.65
N ASP A 278 12.29 -33.05 25.94
CA ASP A 278 11.30 -34.03 26.41
C ASP A 278 9.88 -33.45 26.60
N VAL A 279 9.66 -32.15 26.34
CA VAL A 279 8.36 -31.46 26.55
C VAL A 279 7.84 -30.77 25.27
N LEU A 280 8.06 -31.37 24.10
CA LEU A 280 7.41 -30.91 22.86
C LEU A 280 6.08 -31.64 22.66
N LYS A 281 4.99 -31.07 23.20
CA LYS A 281 3.63 -31.50 22.87
C LYS A 281 3.13 -30.77 21.62
N GLN A 282 3.03 -31.49 20.50
CA GLN A 282 2.30 -31.02 19.33
C GLN A 282 0.82 -31.35 19.50
N ASN A 283 -0.05 -30.38 19.23
CA ASN A 283 -1.49 -30.60 19.26
C ASN A 283 -1.92 -31.14 17.90
N THR A 284 -1.91 -32.47 17.74
CA THR A 284 -2.43 -33.16 16.57
C THR A 284 -3.87 -33.59 16.85
N ALA A 285 -4.85 -32.92 16.26
CA ALA A 285 -6.19 -33.46 16.14
C ALA A 285 -6.26 -34.25 14.83
N HIS A 286 -6.58 -35.54 14.92
CA HIS A 286 -6.94 -36.37 13.76
C HIS A 286 -8.40 -36.14 13.39
#